data_AF-A0A9E5FYV7-F1
#
_entry.id   AF-A0A9E5FYV7-F1
#
_cell.length_a   1.000
_cell.length_b   1.000
_cell.length_c   1.000
_cell.angle_alpha   90.00
_cell.angle_beta   90.00
_cell.angle_gamma   90.00
#
_symmetry.space_group_name_H-M   'P 1'
#
loop_
_entity.id
_entity.type
_entity.pdbx_description
1 polymer ?
#
loop_
_entity_poly.entity_id
_entity_poly.type
_entity_poly.pdbx_seq_one_letter_code
_entity_poly.pdbx_strand_id
1 'polypeptide(L)'
;MSAAVAQEPTAPTPAAPATAAPEAPAVQAPAATGPIFIMLDTTKGAIVLELDPVKAPISVENFRRYVKEGFYNQTVFHRVVPNFVVQGGGFDEKFVQKKTNEPIKNEWTNGLKNMRGSISMARLPSPDSATSQFFLNLKDNPALDGANGPGYAVFGKIVVGMDVLDAMGAVRPGPAEATDQTGTKRIFPDVPSEKLMMRSAAEIDAAAAAKMMADAKAATPAVPAAPLVPAAPVAPVAPAAPAAPAAK
;
A
#
# COMPACT_ATOMS: atom_id res chain seq x y z
N MET A 1 -44.20 63.25 16.31
CA MET A 1 -44.10 63.18 14.84
C MET A 1 -43.80 61.74 14.47
N SER A 2 -44.72 61.14 13.70
CA SER A 2 -44.65 59.86 12.94
C SER A 2 -44.32 58.57 13.74
N ALA A 3 -45.24 57.63 13.99
CA ALA A 3 -46.03 56.78 13.07
C ALA A 3 -45.08 55.98 12.13
N ALA A 4 -45.15 54.66 11.94
CA ALA A 4 -46.14 53.64 12.29
C ALA A 4 -45.59 52.23 11.94
N VAL A 5 -46.38 51.21 12.30
CA VAL A 5 -46.60 49.93 11.59
C VAL A 5 -45.68 48.74 11.90
N ALA A 6 -46.39 47.71 12.36
CA ALA A 6 -46.08 46.31 12.63
C ALA A 6 -45.37 45.53 11.52
N GLN A 7 -44.64 44.48 11.92
CA GLN A 7 -44.66 43.15 11.30
C GLN A 7 -43.97 42.10 12.19
N GLU A 8 -44.74 41.14 12.68
CA GLU A 8 -44.32 39.76 13.00
C GLU A 8 -45.18 38.84 12.10
N PRO A 9 -44.90 37.54 11.93
CA PRO A 9 -43.61 36.82 11.84
C PRO A 9 -43.58 35.96 10.55
N THR A 10 -42.41 35.59 10.02
CA THR A 10 -42.31 34.52 9.01
C THR A 10 -41.46 33.39 9.54
N ALA A 11 -42.13 32.30 9.90
CA ALA A 11 -41.51 31.03 10.21
C ALA A 11 -40.73 30.50 9.00
N PRO A 12 -39.53 29.94 9.16
CA PRO A 12 -38.90 29.15 8.12
C PRO A 12 -39.63 27.81 8.01
N THR A 13 -40.13 27.55 6.81
CA THR A 13 -40.70 26.28 6.33
C THR A 13 -39.81 25.08 6.72
N PRO A 14 -40.38 23.94 7.16
CA PRO A 14 -39.64 22.70 7.33
C PRO A 14 -39.18 22.19 5.97
N ALA A 15 -37.87 22.15 5.74
CA ALA A 15 -37.29 21.43 4.62
C ALA A 15 -37.60 19.94 4.78
N ALA A 16 -38.30 19.39 3.79
CA ALA A 16 -38.60 17.98 3.65
C ALA A 16 -37.31 17.12 3.73
N PRO A 17 -37.41 15.88 4.24
CA PRO A 17 -36.26 15.00 4.43
C PRO A 17 -35.59 14.69 3.11
N ALA A 18 -34.26 14.89 3.07
CA ALA A 18 -33.43 14.49 1.95
C ALA A 18 -33.58 12.97 1.75
N THR A 19 -34.16 12.65 0.60
CA THR A 19 -34.29 11.30 0.03
C THR A 19 -32.95 10.60 0.09
N ALA A 20 -32.92 9.43 0.74
CA ALA A 20 -31.77 8.54 0.77
C ALA A 20 -31.30 8.25 -0.66
N ALA A 21 -30.05 8.61 -0.95
CA ALA A 21 -29.38 8.15 -2.16
C ALA A 21 -29.23 6.63 -2.09
N PRO A 22 -29.48 5.90 -3.20
CA PRO A 22 -29.41 4.45 -3.21
C PRO A 22 -27.98 3.99 -2.91
N GLU A 23 -27.85 3.15 -1.89
CA GLU A 23 -26.66 2.35 -1.60
C GLU A 23 -26.20 1.65 -2.88
N ALA A 24 -24.98 1.95 -3.32
CA ALA A 24 -24.35 1.22 -4.41
C ALA A 24 -24.26 -0.27 -4.04
N PRO A 25 -24.56 -1.20 -4.96
CA PRO A 25 -24.57 -2.62 -4.66
C PRO A 25 -23.18 -3.09 -4.26
N ALA A 26 -23.09 -3.67 -3.06
CA ALA A 26 -21.93 -4.40 -2.60
C ALA A 26 -21.59 -5.50 -3.61
N VAL A 27 -20.46 -5.34 -4.32
CA VAL A 27 -19.89 -6.39 -5.14
C VAL A 27 -19.42 -7.49 -4.17
N GLN A 28 -20.25 -8.52 -4.02
CA GLN A 28 -19.87 -9.72 -3.29
C GLN A 28 -18.86 -10.50 -4.15
N ALA A 29 -17.59 -10.33 -3.83
CA ALA A 29 -16.52 -11.15 -4.38
C ALA A 29 -16.76 -12.63 -3.98
N PRO A 30 -16.59 -13.60 -4.90
CA PRO A 30 -16.70 -15.01 -4.55
C PRO A 30 -15.60 -15.38 -3.54
N ALA A 31 -16.02 -15.89 -2.38
CA ALA A 31 -15.14 -16.33 -1.32
C ALA A 31 -14.23 -17.47 -1.81
N ALA A 32 -13.00 -17.14 -2.18
CA ALA A 32 -11.94 -18.12 -2.29
C ALA A 32 -11.69 -18.68 -0.88
N THR A 33 -12.11 -19.91 -0.62
CA THR A 33 -12.04 -20.57 0.70
C THR A 33 -10.61 -20.99 1.10
N GLY A 34 -9.60 -20.62 0.31
CA GLY A 34 -8.20 -20.99 0.54
C GLY A 34 -7.23 -19.84 0.28
N PRO A 35 -5.99 -19.94 0.80
CA PRO A 35 -4.96 -18.93 0.57
C PRO A 35 -4.64 -18.83 -0.92
N ILE A 36 -4.37 -17.61 -1.38
CA ILE A 36 -4.03 -17.34 -2.78
C ILE A 36 -2.54 -17.03 -2.86
N PHE A 37 -1.85 -17.65 -3.80
CA PHE A 37 -0.42 -17.47 -3.95
C PHE A 37 -0.09 -16.58 -5.14
N ILE A 38 0.74 -15.55 -4.92
CA ILE A 38 1.23 -14.67 -5.98
C ILE A 38 2.75 -14.70 -5.96
N MET A 39 3.35 -15.02 -7.11
CA MET A 39 4.78 -14.90 -7.32
C MET A 39 5.11 -13.54 -7.94
N LEU A 40 6.00 -12.80 -7.28
CA LEU A 40 6.61 -11.58 -7.80
C LEU A 40 8.01 -11.92 -8.27
N ASP A 41 8.24 -11.88 -9.59
CA ASP A 41 9.60 -11.98 -10.15
C ASP A 41 10.22 -10.58 -10.15
N THR A 42 11.37 -10.45 -9.49
CA THR A 42 12.06 -9.16 -9.32
C THR A 42 13.51 -9.26 -9.77
N THR A 43 14.16 -8.11 -9.96
CA THR A 43 15.58 -8.06 -10.34
C THR A 43 16.53 -8.69 -9.31
N LYS A 44 16.10 -8.83 -8.05
CA LYS A 44 16.89 -9.47 -6.97
C LYS A 44 16.53 -10.95 -6.74
N GLY A 45 15.44 -11.44 -7.33
CA GLY A 45 14.94 -12.80 -7.11
C GLY A 45 13.42 -12.87 -7.06
N ALA A 46 12.89 -14.09 -6.97
CA ALA A 46 11.46 -14.32 -6.85
C ALA A 46 11.00 -14.24 -5.38
N ILE A 47 9.86 -13.60 -5.15
CA ILE A 47 9.18 -13.56 -3.85
C ILE A 47 7.81 -14.21 -4.04
N VAL A 48 7.45 -15.14 -3.15
CA VAL A 48 6.10 -15.74 -3.15
C VAL A 48 5.33 -15.19 -1.97
N LEU A 49 4.14 -14.68 -2.26
CA LEU A 49 3.19 -14.14 -1.30
C LEU A 49 2.04 -15.12 -1.09
N GLU A 50 1.65 -15.34 0.16
CA GLU A 50 0.41 -15.98 0.57
C GLU A 50 -0.57 -14.90 1.01
N LEU A 51 -1.67 -14.76 0.27
CA LEU A 51 -2.72 -13.78 0.51
C LEU A 51 -3.88 -14.42 1.28
N ASP A 52 -4.52 -13.63 2.15
CA ASP A 52 -5.64 -14.07 3.00
C ASP A 52 -6.97 -13.45 2.53
N PRO A 53 -7.69 -14.10 1.59
CA PRO A 53 -8.98 -13.59 1.09
C PRO A 53 -10.10 -13.66 2.13
N VAL A 54 -9.91 -14.38 3.25
CA VAL A 54 -10.92 -14.48 4.31
C VAL A 54 -10.88 -13.25 5.20
N LYS A 55 -9.68 -12.79 5.56
CA LYS A 55 -9.50 -11.60 6.41
C LYS A 55 -9.46 -10.30 5.64
N ALA A 56 -9.00 -10.31 4.39
CA ALA A 56 -8.87 -9.10 3.57
C ALA A 56 -9.46 -9.29 2.16
N PRO A 57 -10.75 -9.64 2.02
CA PRO A 57 -11.35 -9.94 0.72
C PRO A 57 -11.20 -8.82 -0.31
N ILE A 58 -11.44 -7.56 0.09
CA ILE A 58 -11.41 -6.41 -0.84
C ILE A 58 -9.96 -6.15 -1.29
N SER A 59 -9.02 -6.18 -0.35
CA SER A 59 -7.60 -5.92 -0.62
C SER A 59 -7.00 -7.01 -1.51
N VAL A 60 -7.32 -8.28 -1.23
CA VAL A 60 -6.84 -9.43 -2.01
C VAL A 60 -7.42 -9.40 -3.42
N GLU A 61 -8.73 -9.14 -3.57
CA GLU A 61 -9.35 -9.05 -4.90
C GLU A 61 -8.75 -7.91 -5.72
N ASN A 62 -8.58 -6.73 -5.13
CA ASN A 62 -7.96 -5.59 -5.79
C ASN A 62 -6.52 -5.90 -6.23
N PHE A 63 -5.72 -6.50 -5.35
CA PHE A 63 -4.35 -6.89 -5.69
C PHE A 63 -4.32 -7.92 -6.83
N ARG A 64 -5.15 -8.98 -6.75
CA ARG A 64 -5.28 -9.98 -7.80
C ARG A 64 -5.72 -9.39 -9.13
N ARG A 65 -6.62 -8.41 -9.10
CA ARG A 65 -7.08 -7.70 -10.30
C ARG A 65 -5.89 -7.03 -11.00
N TYR A 66 -5.07 -6.26 -10.28
CA TYR A 66 -3.88 -5.65 -10.85
C TYR A 66 -2.85 -6.67 -11.36
N VAL A 67 -2.70 -7.81 -10.69
CA VAL A 67 -1.84 -8.93 -11.17
C VAL A 67 -2.38 -9.47 -12.50
N LYS A 68 -3.67 -9.77 -12.59
CA LYS A 68 -4.32 -10.29 -13.81
C LYS A 68 -4.29 -9.31 -14.97
N GLU A 69 -4.41 -8.02 -14.68
CA GLU A 69 -4.28 -6.92 -15.66
C GLU A 69 -2.81 -6.72 -16.12
N GLY A 70 -1.84 -7.40 -15.50
CA GLY A 70 -0.41 -7.21 -15.77
C GLY A 70 0.10 -5.82 -15.34
N PHE A 71 -0.64 -5.12 -14.48
CA PHE A 71 -0.31 -3.76 -14.05
C PHE A 71 1.03 -3.68 -13.33
N TYR A 72 1.35 -4.71 -12.55
CA TYR A 72 2.58 -4.83 -11.79
C TYR A 72 3.81 -5.15 -12.65
N ASN A 73 3.62 -5.61 -13.89
CA ASN A 73 4.72 -5.88 -14.79
C ASN A 73 5.46 -4.57 -15.11
N GLN A 74 6.78 -4.65 -15.02
CA GLN A 74 7.69 -3.52 -15.20
C GLN A 74 7.47 -2.34 -14.25
N THR A 75 6.91 -2.60 -13.07
CA THR A 75 6.85 -1.59 -12.01
C THR A 75 8.08 -1.62 -11.13
N VAL A 76 8.38 -0.49 -10.49
CA VAL A 76 9.56 -0.36 -9.61
C VAL A 76 9.18 -0.27 -8.14
N PHE A 77 10.10 -0.72 -7.29
CA PHE A 77 10.11 -0.38 -5.87
C PHE A 77 10.70 1.00 -5.74
N HIS A 78 9.82 2.00 -5.69
CA HIS A 78 10.19 3.41 -5.72
C HIS A 78 10.56 3.95 -4.34
N ARG A 79 10.35 3.18 -3.27
CA ARG A 79 10.68 3.59 -1.92
C ARG A 79 11.21 2.42 -1.10
N VAL A 80 12.41 2.56 -0.57
CA VAL A 80 13.02 1.61 0.38
C VAL A 80 13.48 2.39 1.59
N VAL A 81 12.95 2.01 2.75
CA VAL A 81 13.39 2.55 4.04
C VAL A 81 14.01 1.39 4.82
N PRO A 82 15.34 1.34 4.97
CA PRO A 82 16.03 0.29 5.70
C PRO A 82 15.44 0.10 7.10
N ASN A 83 15.28 -1.16 7.52
CA ASN A 83 14.66 -1.52 8.80
C ASN A 83 13.24 -0.98 9.01
N PHE A 84 12.50 -0.75 7.92
CA PHE A 84 11.11 -0.34 8.02
C PHE A 84 10.25 -1.04 6.96
N VAL A 85 10.27 -0.57 5.71
CA VAL A 85 9.41 -1.09 4.63
C VAL A 85 10.06 -0.95 3.26
N VAL A 86 9.64 -1.82 2.33
CA VAL A 86 9.91 -1.72 0.90
C VAL A 86 8.58 -1.50 0.19
N GLN A 87 8.39 -0.37 -0.49
CA GLN A 87 7.14 0.03 -1.14
C GLN A 87 7.28 0.06 -2.66
N GLY A 88 6.26 -0.47 -3.35
CA GLY A 88 6.25 -0.66 -4.81
C GLY A 88 4.85 -0.64 -5.44
N GLY A 89 4.79 -0.98 -6.73
CA GLY A 89 3.53 -1.17 -7.44
C GLY A 89 2.78 0.11 -7.83
N GLY A 90 3.47 1.25 -7.96
CA GLY A 90 2.86 2.54 -8.34
C GLY A 90 3.51 3.26 -9.52
N PHE A 91 4.78 2.98 -9.80
CA PHE A 91 5.59 3.69 -10.79
C PHE A 91 6.18 2.71 -11.79
N ASP A 92 6.34 3.16 -13.03
CA ASP A 92 7.05 2.43 -14.07
C ASP A 92 8.58 2.60 -13.96
N GLU A 93 9.31 2.00 -14.90
CA GLU A 93 10.77 2.08 -14.99
C GLU A 93 11.32 3.50 -15.17
N LYS A 94 10.50 4.44 -15.62
CA LYS A 94 10.85 5.85 -15.82
C LYS A 94 10.43 6.71 -14.62
N PHE A 95 10.03 6.08 -13.52
CA PHE A 95 9.49 6.74 -12.34
C PHE A 95 8.26 7.61 -12.67
N VAL A 96 7.44 7.18 -13.64
CA VAL A 96 6.15 7.79 -13.95
C VAL A 96 5.05 6.98 -13.26
N GLN A 97 4.20 7.66 -12.51
CA GLN A 97 3.09 7.04 -11.80
C GLN A 97 2.08 6.46 -12.80
N LYS A 98 1.79 5.17 -12.70
CA LYS A 98 0.83 4.51 -13.59
C LYS A 98 -0.60 4.88 -13.19
N LYS A 99 -1.52 4.94 -14.16
CA LYS A 99 -2.95 5.18 -13.90
C LYS A 99 -3.56 3.99 -13.16
N THR A 100 -4.18 4.24 -12.01
CA THR A 100 -4.77 3.20 -11.16
C THR A 100 -6.28 3.10 -11.35
N ASN A 101 -6.86 1.98 -10.89
CA ASN A 101 -8.29 1.82 -10.67
C ASN A 101 -8.76 2.67 -9.47
N GLU A 102 -10.07 2.63 -9.21
CA GLU A 102 -10.68 3.34 -8.08
C GLU A 102 -10.10 2.89 -6.72
N PRO A 103 -10.08 3.77 -5.72
CA PRO A 103 -9.64 3.41 -4.39
C PRO A 103 -10.54 2.36 -3.72
N ILE A 104 -9.94 1.55 -2.84
CA ILE A 104 -10.64 0.54 -2.06
C ILE A 104 -10.87 0.96 -0.60
N LYS A 105 -11.89 0.37 0.01
CA LYS A 105 -12.14 0.47 1.45
C LYS A 105 -10.99 -0.14 2.25
N ASN A 106 -10.59 0.52 3.33
CA ASN A 106 -9.50 0.08 4.19
C ASN A 106 -9.94 -1.04 5.15
N GLU A 107 -9.33 -2.21 5.04
CA GLU A 107 -9.60 -3.41 5.85
C GLU A 107 -8.65 -3.56 7.06
N TRP A 108 -8.09 -2.47 7.59
CA TRP A 108 -7.10 -2.50 8.68
C TRP A 108 -7.57 -3.12 10.00
N THR A 109 -8.88 -3.27 10.22
CA THR A 109 -9.46 -3.87 11.43
C THR A 109 -9.57 -5.39 11.37
N ASN A 110 -9.05 -6.03 10.32
CA ASN A 110 -9.14 -7.48 10.10
C ASN A 110 -8.31 -8.37 11.07
N GLY A 111 -7.62 -7.76 12.03
CA GLY A 111 -6.83 -8.44 13.06
C GLY A 111 -5.45 -8.91 12.60
N LEU A 112 -5.11 -8.74 11.31
CA LEU A 112 -3.74 -8.95 10.82
C LEU A 112 -2.84 -7.79 11.27
N LYS A 113 -1.55 -8.09 11.46
CA LYS A 113 -0.57 -7.15 12.02
C LYS A 113 0.56 -6.89 11.03
N ASN A 114 1.08 -5.67 11.03
CA ASN A 114 2.20 -5.24 10.20
C ASN A 114 3.52 -5.80 10.76
N MET A 115 3.65 -7.12 10.74
CA MET A 115 4.83 -7.86 11.19
C MET A 115 5.83 -8.04 10.05
N ARG A 116 7.08 -8.39 10.39
CA ARG A 116 8.11 -8.71 9.40
C ARG A 116 7.62 -9.76 8.40
N GLY A 117 7.79 -9.47 7.12
CA GLY A 117 7.36 -10.32 6.02
C GLY A 117 5.89 -10.18 5.65
N SER A 118 5.09 -9.35 6.32
CA SER A 118 3.71 -9.09 5.90
C SER A 118 3.64 -8.10 4.74
N ILE A 119 2.59 -8.23 3.92
CA ILE A 119 2.26 -7.29 2.84
C ILE A 119 1.01 -6.49 3.19
N SER A 120 1.09 -5.17 2.97
CA SER A 120 0.04 -4.22 3.31
C SER A 120 -0.20 -3.22 2.20
N MET A 121 -1.43 -2.72 2.09
CA MET A 121 -1.81 -1.71 1.11
C MET A 121 -1.28 -0.34 1.52
N ALA A 122 -0.59 0.35 0.60
CA ALA A 122 -0.20 1.74 0.79
C ALA A 122 -1.37 2.67 0.44
N ARG A 123 -1.48 3.79 1.16
CA ARG A 123 -2.58 4.74 1.02
C ARG A 123 -2.13 6.18 1.20
N LEU A 124 -2.97 7.12 0.77
CA LEU A 124 -2.88 8.54 1.10
C LEU A 124 -3.43 8.77 2.53
N PRO A 125 -3.42 10.02 3.05
CA PRO A 125 -3.92 10.30 4.40
C PRO A 125 -5.37 9.86 4.64
N SER A 126 -6.22 9.93 3.60
CA SER A 126 -7.58 9.37 3.64
C SER A 126 -7.53 7.85 3.82
N PRO A 127 -8.30 7.25 4.75
CA PRO A 127 -8.27 5.81 5.00
C PRO A 127 -8.60 4.99 3.75
N ASP A 128 -9.66 5.33 3.03
CA ASP A 128 -10.18 4.60 1.87
C ASP A 128 -9.57 5.15 0.56
N SER A 129 -8.24 5.26 0.52
CA SER A 129 -7.51 5.81 -0.63
C SER A 129 -6.48 4.86 -1.24
N ALA A 130 -6.39 3.62 -0.73
CA ALA A 130 -5.51 2.61 -1.27
C ALA A 130 -5.93 2.23 -2.69
N THR A 131 -4.97 2.13 -3.61
CA THR A 131 -5.21 1.74 -5.01
C THR A 131 -4.33 0.56 -5.40
N SER A 132 -3.21 0.75 -6.08
CA SER A 132 -2.31 -0.33 -6.53
C SER A 132 -1.06 -0.50 -5.67
N GLN A 133 -0.67 0.55 -4.93
CA GLN A 133 0.59 0.55 -4.20
C GLN A 133 0.51 -0.33 -2.96
N PHE A 134 1.59 -1.07 -2.70
CA PHE A 134 1.73 -1.94 -1.55
C PHE A 134 3.13 -1.78 -0.94
N PHE A 135 3.29 -2.24 0.29
CA PHE A 135 4.58 -2.33 0.94
C PHE A 135 4.77 -3.66 1.66
N LEU A 136 6.03 -4.08 1.72
CA LEU A 136 6.51 -5.25 2.45
C LEU A 136 7.21 -4.79 3.72
N ASN A 137 6.82 -5.36 4.85
CA ASN A 137 7.39 -5.02 6.16
C ASN A 137 8.75 -5.71 6.37
N LEU A 138 9.82 -4.93 6.54
CA LEU A 138 11.17 -5.45 6.84
C LEU A 138 11.34 -5.80 8.33
N LYS A 139 10.49 -5.25 9.19
CA LYS A 139 10.46 -5.51 10.64
C LYS A 139 9.03 -5.47 11.14
N ASP A 140 8.85 -5.74 12.42
CA ASP A 140 7.57 -5.51 13.09
C ASP A 140 7.31 -4.01 13.26
N ASN A 141 6.18 -3.56 12.71
CA ASN A 141 5.77 -2.16 12.64
C ASN A 141 4.38 -1.96 13.30
N PRO A 142 4.23 -2.19 14.62
CA PRO A 142 2.93 -2.09 15.30
C PRO A 142 2.31 -0.69 15.24
N ALA A 143 3.12 0.36 15.02
CA ALA A 143 2.63 1.71 14.79
C ALA A 143 1.72 1.83 13.55
N LEU A 144 1.86 0.93 12.58
CA LEU A 144 1.03 0.88 11.36
C LEU A 144 -0.31 0.16 11.56
N ASP A 145 -0.51 -0.51 12.71
CA ASP A 145 -1.74 -1.27 13.01
C ASP A 145 -2.89 -0.38 13.53
N GLY A 146 -2.70 0.94 13.56
CA GLY A 146 -3.76 1.90 13.89
C GLY A 146 -3.79 2.39 15.34
N ALA A 147 -2.62 2.50 15.98
CA ALA A 147 -2.52 3.03 17.35
C ALA A 147 -3.06 4.47 17.49
N ASN A 148 -3.04 5.28 16.42
CA ASN A 148 -3.42 6.70 16.41
C ASN A 148 -4.45 7.03 15.30
N GLY A 149 -5.29 6.07 14.91
CA GLY A 149 -6.27 6.22 13.84
C GLY A 149 -6.27 5.05 12.88
N PRO A 150 -6.89 5.18 11.69
CA PRO A 150 -6.97 4.09 10.72
C PRO A 150 -5.58 3.57 10.33
N GLY A 151 -5.32 2.28 10.60
CA GLY A 151 -4.07 1.61 10.25
C GLY A 151 -3.92 1.32 8.76
N TYR A 152 -2.97 0.44 8.44
CA TYR A 152 -2.74 -0.10 7.10
C TYR A 152 -3.23 -1.54 7.03
N ALA A 153 -4.09 -1.84 6.05
CA ALA A 153 -4.63 -3.17 5.82
C ALA A 153 -3.54 -4.13 5.37
N VAL A 154 -3.21 -5.09 6.24
CA VAL A 154 -2.41 -6.27 5.91
C VAL A 154 -3.34 -7.25 5.20
N PHE A 155 -2.88 -7.83 4.08
CA PHE A 155 -3.69 -8.75 3.28
C PHE A 155 -2.96 -10.05 2.90
N GLY A 156 -1.74 -10.24 3.42
CA GLY A 156 -0.96 -11.46 3.22
C GLY A 156 0.41 -11.41 3.88
N LYS A 157 1.25 -12.39 3.53
CA LYS A 157 2.64 -12.53 4.01
C LYS A 157 3.53 -13.16 2.94
N ILE A 158 4.83 -12.97 3.07
CA ILE A 158 5.85 -13.67 2.28
C ILE A 158 6.03 -15.07 2.83
N VAL A 159 6.05 -16.05 1.93
CA VAL A 159 6.31 -17.47 2.23
C VAL A 159 7.61 -17.98 1.60
N VAL A 160 8.11 -17.30 0.56
CA VAL A 160 9.41 -17.57 -0.09
C VAL A 160 10.05 -16.24 -0.48
N GLY A 161 11.37 -16.11 -0.33
CA GLY A 161 12.12 -14.91 -0.73
C GLY A 161 12.26 -13.87 0.38
N MET A 162 12.29 -14.29 1.66
CA MET A 162 12.60 -13.38 2.78
C MET A 162 14.01 -12.79 2.69
N ASP A 163 14.97 -13.59 2.20
CA ASP A 163 16.34 -13.18 1.88
C ASP A 163 16.36 -12.14 0.75
N VAL A 164 15.51 -12.30 -0.28
CA VAL A 164 15.34 -11.33 -1.36
C VAL A 164 14.80 -10.01 -0.81
N LEU A 165 13.80 -10.06 0.09
CA LEU A 165 13.28 -8.88 0.78
C LEU A 165 14.38 -8.17 1.60
N ASP A 166 15.20 -8.92 2.35
CA ASP A 166 16.31 -8.34 3.11
C ASP A 166 17.36 -7.71 2.18
N ALA A 167 17.69 -8.36 1.07
CA ALA A 167 18.61 -7.82 0.06
C ALA A 167 18.07 -6.53 -0.57
N MET A 168 16.76 -6.42 -0.81
CA MET A 168 16.14 -5.16 -1.25
C MET A 168 16.22 -4.08 -0.17
N GLY A 169 15.95 -4.44 1.09
CA GLY A 169 16.01 -3.52 2.24
C GLY A 169 17.41 -3.00 2.55
N ALA A 170 18.46 -3.71 2.13
CA ALA A 170 19.85 -3.31 2.28
C ALA A 170 20.32 -2.32 1.20
N VAL A 171 19.54 -2.10 0.13
CA VAL A 171 19.88 -1.13 -0.91
C VAL A 171 19.82 0.28 -0.33
N ARG A 172 20.91 1.05 -0.52
CA ARG A 172 20.97 2.43 -0.05
C ARG A 172 19.94 3.29 -0.79
N PRO A 173 19.03 3.98 -0.09
CA PRO A 173 18.14 4.94 -0.70
C PRO A 173 18.87 6.26 -1.00
N GLY A 174 18.35 7.02 -1.96
CA GLY A 174 18.77 8.36 -2.29
C GLY A 174 17.65 9.17 -2.96
N PRO A 175 17.84 10.49 -3.10
CA PRO A 175 16.84 11.34 -3.72
C PRO A 175 16.74 11.04 -5.22
N ALA A 176 15.53 10.81 -5.72
CA ALA A 176 15.27 10.75 -7.15
C ALA A 176 13.97 11.45 -7.53
N GLU A 177 13.92 11.96 -8.75
CA GLU A 177 12.73 12.58 -9.31
C GLU A 177 11.75 11.50 -9.79
N ALA A 178 10.49 11.64 -9.43
CA ALA A 178 9.39 10.86 -10.01
C ALA A 178 8.27 11.79 -10.45
N THR A 179 7.54 11.38 -11.48
CA THR A 179 6.46 12.14 -12.10
C THR A 179 5.12 11.54 -11.68
N ASP A 180 4.22 12.34 -11.12
CA ASP A 180 2.88 11.89 -10.77
C ASP A 180 1.95 11.78 -12.00
N GLN A 181 0.73 11.30 -11.79
CA GLN A 181 -0.26 11.13 -12.87
C GLN A 181 -0.65 12.44 -13.57
N THR A 182 -0.38 13.60 -12.97
CA THR A 182 -0.67 14.93 -13.56
C THR A 182 0.50 15.48 -14.37
N GLY A 183 1.62 14.75 -14.43
CA GLY A 183 2.86 15.22 -15.05
C GLY A 183 3.72 16.07 -14.11
N THR A 184 3.34 16.20 -12.83
CA THR A 184 4.10 16.99 -11.86
C THR A 184 5.28 16.17 -11.34
N LYS A 185 6.48 16.75 -11.45
CA LYS A 185 7.72 16.15 -10.95
C LYS A 185 7.91 16.44 -9.47
N ARG A 186 8.29 15.41 -8.70
CA ARG A 186 8.56 15.49 -7.26
C ARG A 186 9.82 14.72 -6.93
N ILE A 187 10.60 15.22 -5.98
CA ILE A 187 11.77 14.51 -5.47
C ILE A 187 11.34 13.64 -4.30
N PHE A 188 11.57 12.33 -4.41
CA PHE A 188 11.38 11.36 -3.35
C PHE A 188 12.74 11.07 -2.70
N PRO A 189 12.87 11.18 -1.37
CA PRO A 189 14.17 11.04 -0.69
C PRO A 189 14.64 9.58 -0.56
N ASP A 190 13.70 8.63 -0.61
CA ASP A 190 13.92 7.24 -0.22
C ASP A 190 13.99 6.28 -1.43
N VAL A 191 14.42 6.74 -2.60
CA VAL A 191 14.42 5.92 -3.83
C VAL A 191 15.66 5.03 -3.87
N PRO A 192 15.53 3.71 -4.13
CA PRO A 192 16.67 2.83 -4.26
C PRO A 192 17.69 3.33 -5.29
N SER A 193 18.96 3.41 -4.89
CA SER A 193 20.06 3.79 -5.80
C SER A 193 20.27 2.78 -6.93
N GLU A 194 19.94 1.51 -6.66
CA GLU A 194 19.86 0.46 -7.69
C GLU A 194 18.40 0.30 -8.14
N LYS A 195 18.21 0.08 -9.44
CA LYS A 195 16.88 -0.15 -10.01
C LYS A 195 16.30 -1.50 -9.54
N LEU A 196 15.48 -1.43 -8.50
CA LEU A 196 14.66 -2.54 -8.01
C LEU A 196 13.34 -2.59 -8.79
N MET A 197 13.20 -3.60 -9.64
CA MET A 197 12.09 -3.70 -10.58
C MET A 197 11.40 -5.06 -10.43
N MET A 198 10.08 -5.03 -10.45
CA MET A 198 9.23 -6.19 -10.61
C MET A 198 9.07 -6.47 -12.10
N ARG A 199 9.67 -7.56 -12.55
CA ARG A 199 9.62 -8.01 -13.95
C ARG A 199 8.22 -8.46 -14.28
N SER A 200 7.66 -9.33 -13.45
CA SER A 200 6.29 -9.82 -13.58
C SER A 200 5.69 -10.17 -12.22
N ALA A 201 4.36 -10.08 -12.14
CA ALA A 201 3.60 -10.68 -11.05
C ALA A 201 2.60 -11.69 -11.65
N ALA A 202 2.52 -12.89 -11.07
CA ALA A 202 1.61 -13.93 -11.54
C ALA A 202 1.01 -14.72 -10.37
N GLU A 203 -0.26 -15.09 -10.52
CA GLU A 203 -0.90 -16.06 -9.63
C GLU A 203 -0.39 -17.46 -9.93
N ILE A 204 0.01 -18.18 -8.87
CA ILE A 204 0.53 -19.55 -8.95
C ILE A 204 -0.39 -20.48 -8.18
N ASP A 205 -0.44 -21.74 -8.59
CA ASP A 205 -1.18 -22.75 -7.83
C ASP A 205 -0.46 -23.12 -6.52
N ALA A 206 -1.22 -23.70 -5.59
CA ALA A 206 -0.71 -24.06 -4.27
C ALA A 206 0.38 -25.14 -4.34
N ALA A 207 0.41 -26.00 -5.36
CA ALA A 207 1.43 -27.05 -5.50
C ALA A 207 2.77 -26.45 -5.95
N ALA A 208 2.74 -25.49 -6.89
CA ALA A 208 3.88 -24.70 -7.30
C ALA A 208 4.42 -23.87 -6.13
N ALA A 209 3.53 -23.22 -5.38
CA ALA A 209 3.91 -22.49 -4.17
C ALA A 209 4.58 -23.41 -3.14
N ALA A 210 3.97 -24.58 -2.85
CA ALA A 210 4.52 -25.55 -1.92
C ALA A 210 5.88 -26.11 -2.38
N LYS A 211 6.05 -26.35 -3.68
CA LYS A 211 7.34 -26.74 -4.25
C LYS A 211 8.39 -25.66 -4.03
N MET A 212 8.08 -24.39 -4.34
CA MET A 212 9.00 -23.28 -4.11
C MET A 212 9.33 -23.08 -2.62
N MET A 213 8.36 -23.30 -1.72
CA MET A 213 8.61 -23.30 -0.28
C MET A 213 9.53 -24.44 0.16
N ALA A 214 9.35 -25.64 -0.41
CA ALA A 214 10.20 -26.79 -0.12
C ALA A 214 11.63 -26.57 -0.65
N ASP A 215 11.76 -26.07 -1.87
CA ASP A 215 13.04 -25.75 -2.50
C ASP A 215 13.77 -24.64 -1.71
N ALA A 216 13.07 -23.59 -1.28
CA ALA A 216 13.65 -22.51 -0.46
C ALA A 216 14.12 -23.01 0.92
N LYS A 217 13.34 -23.90 1.55
CA LYS A 217 13.72 -24.54 2.81
C LYS A 217 14.94 -25.46 2.65
N ALA A 218 15.07 -26.14 1.50
CA ALA A 218 16.22 -26.98 1.19
C ALA A 218 17.47 -26.16 0.82
N ALA A 219 17.30 -24.97 0.25
CA ALA A 219 18.37 -24.08 -0.19
C ALA A 219 18.92 -23.16 0.92
N THR A 220 18.57 -23.38 2.18
CA THR A 220 19.08 -22.57 3.30
C THR A 220 20.35 -23.20 3.91
N PRO A 221 21.59 -22.82 3.54
CA PRO A 221 22.68 -22.86 4.50
C PRO A 221 22.52 -21.67 5.45
N ALA A 222 22.75 -21.92 6.74
CA ALA A 222 22.77 -20.90 7.78
C ALA A 222 23.73 -19.75 7.43
N VAL A 223 23.19 -18.59 7.06
CA VAL A 223 23.97 -17.35 7.02
C VAL A 223 23.84 -16.70 8.41
N PRO A 224 24.95 -16.43 9.11
CA PRO A 224 24.91 -15.84 10.43
C PRO A 224 24.35 -14.43 10.35
N ALA A 225 23.48 -14.09 11.30
CA ALA A 225 22.97 -12.75 11.50
C ALA A 225 24.15 -11.76 11.61
N ALA A 226 24.42 -11.03 10.53
CA ALA A 226 25.32 -9.89 10.58
C ALA A 226 24.65 -8.80 11.42
N PRO A 227 25.36 -8.15 12.35
CA PRO A 227 24.77 -7.23 13.30
C PRO A 227 24.22 -6.01 12.56
N LEU A 228 22.94 -5.73 12.75
CA LEU A 228 22.32 -4.45 12.39
C LEU A 228 23.17 -3.32 12.96
N VAL A 229 23.83 -2.57 12.08
CA VAL A 229 24.51 -1.33 12.46
C VAL A 229 23.42 -0.37 12.97
N PRO A 230 23.57 0.24 14.17
CA PRO A 230 22.54 1.11 14.73
C PRO A 230 22.38 2.35 13.83
N ALA A 231 21.25 2.43 13.14
CA ALA A 231 20.89 3.61 12.37
C ALA A 231 20.58 4.77 13.33
N ALA A 232 21.27 5.89 13.11
CA ALA A 232 21.09 7.16 13.80
C ALA A 232 19.62 7.64 13.74
N PRO A 233 19.14 8.41 14.74
CA PRO A 233 17.73 8.81 14.83
C PRO A 233 17.33 9.67 13.64
N VAL A 234 16.43 9.17 12.81
CA VAL A 234 15.80 9.94 11.72
C VAL A 234 14.81 10.90 12.36
N ALA A 235 15.07 12.19 12.21
CA ALA A 235 14.22 13.27 12.70
C ALA A 235 12.80 13.18 12.12
N PRO A 236 11.75 13.59 12.86
CA PRO A 236 10.38 13.54 12.36
C PRO A 236 10.22 14.48 11.17
N VAL A 237 9.84 13.92 10.01
CA VAL A 237 9.35 14.69 8.87
C VAL A 237 8.03 15.33 9.28
N ALA A 238 8.08 16.63 9.54
CA ALA A 238 6.91 17.46 9.80
C ALA A 238 5.99 17.50 8.56
N PRO A 239 4.67 17.51 8.73
CA PRO A 239 3.74 17.67 7.63
C PRO A 239 3.89 19.06 7.01
N ALA A 240 4.02 19.11 5.69
CA ALA A 240 4.03 20.35 4.91
C ALA A 240 2.73 21.14 5.19
N ALA A 241 2.89 22.35 5.71
CA ALA A 241 1.80 23.30 5.94
C ALA A 241 1.21 23.79 4.60
N PRO A 242 -0.10 24.05 4.51
CA PRO A 242 -0.72 24.63 3.33
C PRO A 242 -0.34 26.11 3.18
N ALA A 243 0.02 26.51 1.95
CA ALA A 243 0.28 27.89 1.59
C ALA A 243 -0.98 28.77 1.75
N ALA A 244 -0.84 29.88 2.49
CA ALA A 244 -1.86 30.92 2.60
C ALA A 244 -1.99 31.72 1.30
N PRO A 245 -3.18 32.28 0.97
CA PRO A 245 -3.38 33.06 -0.24
C PRO A 245 -2.80 34.48 -0.11
N ALA A 246 -2.10 34.94 -1.15
CA ALA A 246 -1.61 36.31 -1.25
C ALA A 246 -2.77 37.27 -1.59
N ALA A 247 -2.98 38.27 -0.74
CA ALA A 247 -3.83 39.42 -1.02
C ALA A 247 -3.02 40.52 -1.71
N LYS A 248 -3.58 41.12 -2.76
CA LYS A 248 -3.35 42.51 -3.14
C LYS A 248 -4.60 43.07 -3.80
#